data_AF-A0A6N3GI51-F1
#
_entry.id   AF-A0A6N3GI51-F1
#
_cell.length_a   1.000
_cell.length_b   1.000
_cell.length_c   1.000
_cell.angle_alpha   90.00
_cell.angle_beta   90.00
_cell.angle_gamma   90.00
#
_symmetry.space_group_name_H-M   'P 1'
#
loop_
_entity.id
_entity.type
_entity.pdbx_description
1 polymer ?
#
loop_
_entity_poly.entity_id
_entity_poly.type
_entity_poly.pdbx_seq_one_letter_code
_entity_poly.pdbx_strand_id
1 'polypeptide(L)'
;MIRYFNKKIMLSFVFLLSLSLLGCNTKDKSITLSTNVQEDMKATENSILENINLGSSCLKSQNFTDARSYFEKAISYDKTKSQTYLDIKDKYLEVNRLDDAYYFIKLAVDNNVDVDNTKKILKDIESKFETSVINDTTPVNSVYTPPSEISIKVNNELTKVKVTWNISNISTDKSGNFSYDGFLEEYGRKVKLNLTVKKIEKERKIGFITDLYEKNGEIFIKLDECQIFFDNLKSNIASEEAQKDGLDLYKTYGSNGEIYNGYYIRNKTIESIEYKVSKNASYKLDDFLLNPSLNSVQTQSIDYNTFKDYIKSKLNLSNSNRDLLFWINTEDNIIINFEMQYTP
;
A
#
# COMPACT_ATOMS: atom_id res chain seq x y z
N MET A 1 18.56 -29.23 -44.32
CA MET A 1 19.24 -27.92 -44.42
C MET A 1 19.84 -27.60 -43.04
N ILE A 2 20.92 -28.26 -42.57
CA ILE A 2 22.34 -28.26 -43.00
C ILE A 2 23.07 -26.93 -42.71
N ARG A 3 23.82 -26.91 -41.58
CA ARG A 3 25.06 -26.14 -41.24
C ARG A 3 24.99 -24.59 -41.27
N TYR A 4 25.87 -23.78 -40.68
CA TYR A 4 27.12 -23.93 -39.87
C TYR A 4 26.98 -23.08 -38.58
N PHE A 5 27.67 -23.27 -37.45
CA PHE A 5 28.81 -24.11 -37.03
C PHE A 5 30.24 -23.62 -37.32
N ASN A 6 30.66 -22.52 -36.68
CA ASN A 6 32.06 -22.07 -36.51
C ASN A 6 32.43 -22.22 -35.02
N LYS A 7 33.37 -23.06 -34.55
CA LYS A 7 34.78 -23.30 -34.93
C LYS A 7 35.66 -22.05 -34.88
N LYS A 8 36.26 -21.79 -33.71
CA LYS A 8 37.66 -21.37 -33.62
C LYS A 8 38.50 -22.50 -33.04
N ILE A 9 39.60 -22.78 -33.71
CA ILE A 9 40.55 -23.85 -33.43
C ILE A 9 41.81 -23.18 -32.87
N MET A 10 42.38 -23.72 -31.79
CA MET A 10 43.82 -23.97 -31.81
C MET A 10 44.14 -25.24 -31.03
N LEU A 11 44.57 -26.26 -31.77
CA LEU A 11 45.31 -27.39 -31.21
C LEU A 11 46.73 -26.95 -30.92
N SER A 12 47.32 -27.49 -29.85
CA SER A 12 48.70 -27.97 -29.90
C SER A 12 48.77 -29.28 -29.11
N PHE A 13 49.22 -30.33 -29.79
CA PHE A 13 49.23 -31.71 -29.29
C PHE A 13 50.68 -32.20 -29.24
N VAL A 14 51.14 -32.62 -28.05
CA VAL A 14 52.15 -33.65 -27.77
C VAL A 14 53.45 -33.67 -28.59
N PHE A 15 54.59 -33.42 -27.91
CA PHE A 15 55.90 -34.12 -28.01
C PHE A 15 56.79 -33.53 -26.87
N LEU A 16 57.63 -34.24 -26.11
CA LEU A 16 58.05 -35.65 -26.11
C LEU A 16 57.83 -36.32 -24.73
N LEU A 17 57.68 -37.66 -24.74
CA LEU A 17 58.18 -38.48 -23.64
C LEU A 17 59.71 -38.59 -23.77
N SER A 18 60.45 -38.18 -22.74
CA SER A 18 61.79 -38.71 -22.47
C SER A 18 61.92 -38.94 -20.98
N LEU A 19 62.09 -40.20 -20.58
CA LEU A 19 62.19 -40.56 -19.17
C LEU A 19 63.46 -39.95 -18.56
N SER A 20 63.28 -39.14 -17.52
CA SER A 20 64.23 -39.07 -16.41
C SER A 20 63.50 -39.47 -15.14
N LEU A 21 63.67 -40.74 -14.75
CA LEU A 21 63.41 -41.18 -13.39
C LEU A 21 64.20 -40.29 -12.43
N LEU A 22 63.52 -39.57 -11.53
CA LEU A 22 63.95 -39.20 -10.17
C LEU A 22 62.98 -38.14 -9.60
N GLY A 23 62.43 -38.39 -8.40
CA GLY A 23 61.67 -37.38 -7.64
C GLY A 23 60.15 -37.50 -7.70
N CYS A 24 59.59 -38.55 -7.10
CA CYS A 24 58.24 -38.42 -6.53
C CYS A 24 58.27 -37.33 -5.46
N ASN A 25 57.63 -36.19 -5.72
CA ASN A 25 57.20 -35.26 -4.68
C ASN A 25 55.67 -35.29 -4.64
N THR A 26 55.12 -36.38 -4.10
CA THR A 26 53.79 -36.30 -3.50
C THR A 26 53.91 -35.34 -2.32
N LYS A 27 53.55 -34.07 -2.54
CA LYS A 27 53.02 -33.24 -1.46
C LYS A 27 51.63 -33.78 -1.14
N ASP A 28 51.62 -34.96 -0.53
CA ASP A 28 50.48 -35.46 0.20
C ASP A 28 50.05 -34.34 1.13
N LYS A 29 48.79 -33.92 1.02
CA LYS A 29 48.18 -33.12 2.07
C LYS A 29 48.11 -34.06 3.27
N SER A 30 49.12 -34.00 4.14
CA SER A 30 49.09 -34.75 5.38
C SER A 30 47.87 -34.28 6.15
N ILE A 31 46.84 -35.12 6.19
CA ILE A 31 45.79 -35.01 7.19
C ILE A 31 46.50 -35.36 8.49
N THR A 32 47.03 -34.33 9.16
CA THR A 32 47.67 -34.46 10.46
C THR A 32 46.56 -34.73 11.46
N LEU A 33 46.11 -35.99 11.48
CA LEU A 33 45.32 -36.53 12.58
C LEU A 33 46.11 -36.28 13.86
N SER A 34 45.49 -35.57 14.78
CA SER A 34 46.03 -35.37 16.11
C SER A 34 46.42 -36.71 16.72
N THR A 35 47.61 -36.76 17.29
CA THR A 35 48.10 -37.94 18.02
C THR A 35 47.26 -38.25 19.27
N ASN A 36 46.37 -37.35 19.70
CA ASN A 36 45.42 -37.62 20.78
C ASN A 36 44.06 -36.93 20.58
N VAL A 37 43.24 -37.51 19.71
CA VAL A 37 41.85 -37.07 19.44
C VAL A 37 41.03 -36.88 20.72
N GLN A 38 41.27 -37.67 21.78
CA GLN A 38 40.53 -37.56 23.04
C GLN A 38 40.88 -36.29 23.85
N GLU A 39 42.12 -35.81 23.77
CA GLU A 39 42.53 -34.55 24.42
C GLU A 39 41.98 -33.34 23.69
N ASP A 40 42.01 -33.34 22.36
CA ASP A 40 41.43 -32.25 21.56
C ASP A 40 39.91 -32.15 21.73
N MET A 41 39.20 -33.29 21.75
CA MET A 41 37.77 -33.31 22.06
C MET A 41 37.48 -32.67 23.44
N LYS A 42 38.24 -33.02 24.48
CA LYS A 42 38.08 -32.42 25.83
C LYS A 42 38.40 -30.92 25.83
N ALA A 43 39.43 -30.48 25.10
CA ALA A 43 39.78 -29.07 24.99
C ALA A 43 38.68 -28.26 24.29
N THR A 44 38.08 -28.82 23.24
CA THR A 44 36.90 -28.25 22.57
C THR A 44 35.70 -28.18 23.50
N GLU A 45 35.38 -29.24 24.24
CA GLU A 45 34.25 -29.25 25.18
C GLU A 45 34.42 -28.25 26.33
N ASN A 46 35.63 -28.14 26.88
CA ASN A 46 35.96 -27.13 27.89
C ASN A 46 35.79 -25.71 27.35
N SER A 47 36.24 -25.46 26.11
CA SER A 47 36.10 -24.15 25.45
C SER A 47 34.63 -23.78 25.21
N ILE A 48 33.80 -24.74 24.80
CA ILE A 48 32.34 -24.55 24.66
C ILE A 48 31.73 -24.18 26.02
N LEU A 49 32.02 -24.96 27.06
CA LEU A 49 31.46 -24.75 28.40
C LEU A 49 31.91 -23.42 29.02
N GLU A 50 33.17 -23.02 28.85
CA GLU A 50 33.69 -21.71 29.27
C GLU A 50 32.88 -20.57 28.64
N ASN A 51 32.68 -20.60 27.33
CA ASN A 51 31.97 -19.53 26.62
C ASN A 51 30.46 -19.54 26.95
N ILE A 52 29.84 -20.70 27.18
CA ILE A 52 28.47 -20.77 27.73
C ILE A 52 28.39 -20.11 29.13
N ASN A 53 29.36 -20.37 30.00
CA ASN A 53 29.40 -19.78 31.35
C ASN A 53 29.63 -18.26 31.33
N LEU A 54 30.50 -17.77 30.45
CA LEU A 54 30.71 -16.34 30.23
C LEU A 54 29.43 -15.67 29.69
N GLY A 55 28.80 -16.23 28.65
CA GLY A 55 27.54 -15.72 28.12
C GLY A 55 26.42 -15.70 29.15
N SER A 56 26.29 -16.78 29.93
CA SER A 56 25.34 -16.88 31.05
C SER A 56 25.58 -15.86 32.16
N SER A 57 26.84 -15.45 32.37
CA SER A 57 27.19 -14.40 33.33
C SER A 57 26.81 -13.02 32.79
N CYS A 58 27.06 -12.76 31.51
CA CYS A 58 26.60 -11.55 30.82
C CYS A 58 25.08 -11.40 30.83
N LEU A 59 24.31 -12.49 30.66
CA LEU A 59 22.83 -12.47 30.80
C LEU A 59 22.38 -12.00 32.19
N LYS A 60 23.00 -12.50 33.26
CA LYS A 60 22.69 -12.08 34.65
C LYS A 60 22.98 -10.59 34.87
N SER A 61 24.00 -10.06 34.21
CA SER A 61 24.33 -8.63 34.19
C SER A 61 23.53 -7.81 33.18
N GLN A 62 22.54 -8.40 32.48
CA GLN A 62 21.75 -7.79 31.40
C GLN A 62 22.60 -7.23 30.23
N ASN A 63 23.83 -7.72 30.08
CA ASN A 63 24.70 -7.39 28.95
C ASN A 63 24.46 -8.40 27.82
N PHE A 64 23.35 -8.19 27.10
CA PHE A 64 22.86 -9.13 26.09
C PHE A 64 23.75 -9.20 24.84
N THR A 65 24.44 -8.11 24.50
CA THR A 65 25.38 -8.05 23.37
C THR A 65 26.58 -8.95 23.60
N ASP A 66 27.24 -8.84 24.76
CA ASP A 66 28.37 -9.71 25.09
C ASP A 66 27.91 -11.15 25.31
N ALA A 67 26.73 -11.36 25.91
CA ALA A 67 26.15 -12.69 26.05
C ALA A 67 26.02 -13.40 24.69
N ARG A 68 25.46 -12.71 23.69
CA ARG A 68 25.32 -13.21 22.33
C ARG A 68 26.67 -13.55 21.70
N SER A 69 27.65 -12.66 21.83
CA SER A 69 29.02 -12.86 21.34
C SER A 69 29.67 -14.13 21.90
N TYR A 70 29.57 -14.35 23.22
CA TYR A 70 30.09 -15.57 23.85
C TYR A 70 29.34 -16.83 23.41
N PHE A 71 28.02 -16.79 23.26
CA PHE A 71 27.23 -17.94 22.80
C PHE A 71 27.47 -18.29 21.33
N GLU A 72 27.60 -17.30 20.43
CA GLU A 72 28.01 -17.51 19.03
C GLU A 72 29.43 -18.08 18.96
N LYS A 73 30.34 -17.62 19.84
CA LYS A 73 31.68 -18.20 19.97
C LYS A 73 31.66 -19.63 20.49
N ALA A 74 30.79 -19.98 21.45
CA ALA A 74 30.60 -21.36 21.90
C ALA A 74 30.19 -22.29 20.74
N ILE A 75 29.21 -21.87 19.92
CA ILE A 75 28.78 -22.60 18.71
C ILE A 75 29.89 -22.68 17.65
N SER A 76 30.79 -21.70 17.58
CA SER A 76 31.88 -21.69 16.59
C SER A 76 32.89 -22.85 16.77
N TYR A 77 33.03 -23.39 17.99
CA TYR A 77 33.90 -24.52 18.28
C TYR A 77 33.36 -25.87 17.78
N ASP A 78 32.04 -26.07 17.83
CA ASP A 78 31.36 -27.23 17.21
C ASP A 78 29.94 -26.83 16.78
N LYS A 79 29.79 -26.53 15.49
CA LYS A 79 28.51 -26.14 14.90
C LYS A 79 27.50 -27.29 14.83
N THR A 80 27.91 -28.53 15.04
CA THR A 80 27.06 -29.73 14.90
C THR A 80 26.48 -30.20 16.24
N LYS A 81 26.96 -29.66 17.36
CA LYS A 81 26.56 -30.08 18.71
C LYS A 81 25.17 -29.54 19.09
N SER A 82 24.12 -30.32 18.81
CA SER A 82 22.72 -29.98 19.14
C SER A 82 22.53 -29.44 20.57
N GLN A 83 23.13 -30.11 21.56
CA GLN A 83 23.03 -29.70 22.97
C GLN A 83 23.46 -28.26 23.22
N THR A 84 24.52 -27.77 22.55
CA THR A 84 25.02 -26.40 22.73
C THR A 84 23.95 -25.35 22.35
N TYR A 85 23.21 -25.57 21.26
CA TYR A 85 22.11 -24.66 20.88
C TYR A 85 20.94 -24.74 21.87
N LEU A 86 20.63 -25.93 22.38
CA LEU A 86 19.56 -26.14 23.36
C LEU A 86 19.88 -25.43 24.68
N ASP A 87 21.10 -25.60 25.20
CA ASP A 87 21.58 -24.94 26.43
C ASP A 87 21.50 -23.42 26.31
N ILE A 88 21.97 -22.86 25.18
CA ILE A 88 21.92 -21.41 24.90
C ILE A 88 20.48 -20.91 24.83
N LYS A 89 19.60 -21.63 24.10
CA LYS A 89 18.17 -21.30 24.02
C LYS A 89 17.52 -21.30 25.41
N ASP A 90 17.76 -22.31 26.24
CA ASP A 90 17.18 -22.35 27.59
C ASP A 90 17.70 -21.21 28.47
N LYS A 91 18.98 -20.83 28.36
CA LYS A 91 19.56 -19.67 29.06
C LYS A 91 18.91 -18.34 28.68
N TYR A 92 18.53 -18.15 27.42
CA TYR A 92 17.77 -16.96 27.01
C TYR A 92 16.29 -17.01 27.45
N LEU A 93 15.66 -18.19 27.43
CA LEU A 93 14.29 -18.36 27.93
C LEU A 93 14.19 -18.10 29.45
N GLU A 94 15.20 -18.50 30.24
CA GLU A 94 15.30 -18.19 31.68
C GLU A 94 15.23 -16.69 32.00
N VAL A 95 15.64 -15.82 31.06
CA VAL A 95 15.62 -14.35 31.19
C VAL A 95 14.57 -13.67 30.29
N ASN A 96 13.56 -14.41 29.82
CA ASN A 96 12.47 -13.92 28.96
C ASN A 96 12.91 -13.30 27.61
N ARG A 97 14.05 -13.71 27.08
CA ARG A 97 14.63 -13.20 25.82
C ARG A 97 14.26 -14.10 24.64
N LEU A 98 12.98 -14.07 24.27
CA LEU A 98 12.39 -14.99 23.29
C LEU A 98 12.99 -14.84 21.87
N ASP A 99 13.32 -13.61 21.45
CA ASP A 99 13.92 -13.36 20.13
C ASP A 99 15.32 -13.97 19.97
N ASP A 100 16.15 -13.92 21.02
CA ASP A 100 17.48 -14.52 20.97
C ASP A 100 17.40 -16.06 21.05
N ALA A 101 16.48 -16.59 21.87
CA ALA A 101 16.19 -18.03 21.89
C ALA A 101 15.72 -18.53 20.52
N TYR A 102 14.88 -17.76 19.82
CA TYR A 102 14.51 -18.03 18.42
C TYR A 102 15.73 -18.00 17.49
N TYR A 103 16.56 -16.96 17.56
CA TYR A 103 17.76 -16.81 16.74
C TYR A 103 18.69 -18.03 16.84
N PHE A 104 19.00 -18.51 18.05
CA PHE A 104 19.90 -19.65 18.21
C PHE A 104 19.31 -20.98 17.72
N ILE A 105 17.99 -21.21 17.82
CA ILE A 105 17.36 -22.40 17.24
C ILE A 105 17.24 -22.29 15.72
N LYS A 106 16.99 -21.10 15.17
CA LYS A 106 17.06 -20.84 13.73
C LYS A 106 18.47 -21.12 13.21
N LEU A 107 19.51 -20.67 13.91
CA LEU A 107 20.91 -20.94 13.59
C LEU A 107 21.25 -22.43 13.65
N ALA A 108 20.61 -23.21 14.54
CA ALA A 108 20.75 -24.67 14.57
C ALA A 108 20.15 -25.33 13.30
N VAL A 109 18.96 -24.89 12.88
CA VAL A 109 18.32 -25.34 11.63
C VAL A 109 19.18 -24.97 10.41
N ASP A 110 19.67 -23.73 10.35
CA ASP A 110 20.52 -23.22 9.26
C ASP A 110 21.87 -23.98 9.18
N ASN A 111 22.41 -24.45 10.32
CA ASN A 111 23.58 -25.34 10.38
C ASN A 111 23.26 -26.84 10.19
N ASN A 112 22.01 -27.20 9.83
CA ASN A 112 21.53 -28.58 9.62
C ASN A 112 21.63 -29.50 10.86
N VAL A 113 21.50 -28.94 12.06
CA VAL A 113 21.60 -29.68 13.33
C VAL A 113 20.24 -30.23 13.73
N ASP A 114 20.14 -31.56 13.84
CA ASP A 114 18.96 -32.28 14.37
C ASP A 114 17.64 -31.72 13.82
N VAL A 115 17.58 -31.60 12.49
CA VAL A 115 16.69 -30.69 11.76
C VAL A 115 15.21 -30.87 12.08
N ASP A 116 14.75 -32.10 12.31
CA ASP A 116 13.34 -32.37 12.62
C ASP A 116 12.96 -31.92 14.03
N ASN A 117 13.85 -32.12 15.00
CA ASN A 117 13.67 -31.69 16.38
C ASN A 117 13.84 -30.17 16.51
N THR A 118 14.88 -29.59 15.91
CA THR A 118 15.11 -28.13 15.96
C THR A 118 14.01 -27.35 15.26
N LYS A 119 13.46 -27.84 14.13
CA LYS A 119 12.24 -27.25 13.50
C LYS A 119 11.00 -27.33 14.39
N LYS A 120 10.85 -28.40 15.19
CA LYS A 120 9.74 -28.50 16.15
C LYS A 120 9.89 -27.45 17.26
N ILE A 121 11.08 -27.36 17.86
CA ILE A 121 11.39 -26.36 18.89
C ILE A 121 11.25 -24.94 18.34
N LEU A 122 11.65 -24.70 17.08
CA LEU A 122 11.47 -23.41 16.41
C LEU A 122 10.00 -23.01 16.37
N LYS A 123 9.11 -23.90 15.92
CA LYS A 123 7.65 -23.67 15.90
C LYS A 123 7.06 -23.46 17.30
N ASP A 124 7.55 -24.19 18.30
CA ASP A 124 7.13 -24.01 19.69
C ASP A 124 7.53 -22.62 20.23
N ILE A 125 8.66 -22.06 19.77
CA ILE A 125 9.07 -20.68 20.06
C ILE A 125 8.22 -19.67 19.25
N GLU A 126 8.02 -19.89 17.96
CA GLU A 126 7.18 -19.05 17.09
C GLU A 126 5.76 -18.88 17.65
N SER A 127 5.21 -19.95 18.23
CA SER A 127 3.86 -19.94 18.83
C SER A 127 3.70 -19.00 20.03
N LYS A 128 4.80 -18.56 20.64
CA LYS A 128 4.83 -17.68 21.82
C LYS A 128 4.96 -16.19 21.46
N PHE A 129 5.22 -15.85 20.21
CA PHE A 129 5.27 -14.46 19.77
C PHE A 129 3.86 -13.87 19.61
N GLU A 130 3.68 -12.63 20.08
CA GLU A 130 2.50 -11.85 19.77
C GLU A 130 2.45 -11.55 18.26
N THR A 131 1.27 -11.71 17.66
CA THR A 131 1.05 -11.36 16.25
C THR A 131 0.98 -9.85 16.12
N SER A 132 1.88 -9.27 15.31
CA SER A 132 1.85 -7.83 15.04
C SER A 132 0.65 -7.49 14.17
N VAL A 133 -0.10 -6.43 14.51
CA VAL A 133 -1.30 -6.02 13.75
C VAL A 133 -1.08 -4.65 13.12
N ILE A 134 -1.25 -4.58 11.80
CA ILE A 134 -1.31 -3.37 11.00
C ILE A 134 -2.78 -3.09 10.71
N ASN A 135 -3.22 -1.85 10.85
CA ASN A 135 -4.54 -1.42 10.39
C ASN A 135 -4.33 -0.34 9.32
N ASP A 136 -4.95 -0.51 8.16
CA ASP A 136 -4.84 0.42 7.04
C ASP A 136 -6.21 0.62 6.36
N THR A 137 -6.31 1.60 5.45
CA THR A 137 -7.56 2.00 4.82
C THR A 137 -7.33 2.47 3.39
N THR A 138 -8.20 2.05 2.48
CA THR A 138 -8.09 2.43 1.06
C THR A 138 -9.48 2.56 0.40
N PRO A 139 -9.68 3.39 -0.64
CA PRO A 139 -10.96 3.44 -1.37
C PRO A 139 -11.24 2.17 -2.18
N VAL A 140 -12.52 1.88 -2.45
CA VAL A 140 -12.93 0.83 -3.39
C VAL A 140 -12.35 1.07 -4.80
N ASN A 141 -11.97 0.01 -5.50
CA ASN A 141 -11.31 0.00 -6.82
C ASN A 141 -9.93 0.69 -6.89
N SER A 142 -9.31 1.03 -5.76
CA SER A 142 -7.94 1.55 -5.73
C SER A 142 -6.87 0.44 -5.79
N VAL A 143 -5.71 0.73 -6.38
CA VAL A 143 -4.57 -0.20 -6.30
C VAL A 143 -3.93 -0.06 -4.92
N TYR A 144 -3.94 -1.13 -4.13
CA TYR A 144 -3.35 -1.18 -2.79
C TYR A 144 -2.18 -2.18 -2.74
N THR A 145 -1.06 -1.74 -2.17
CA THR A 145 0.15 -2.55 -1.98
C THR A 145 0.44 -2.63 -0.48
N PRO A 146 0.48 -3.84 0.13
CA PRO A 146 0.87 -4.01 1.52
C PRO A 146 2.25 -3.41 1.84
N PRO A 147 2.49 -2.92 3.08
CA PRO A 147 3.80 -2.41 3.46
C PRO A 147 4.85 -3.52 3.42
N SER A 148 5.96 -3.26 2.72
CA SER A 148 7.08 -4.20 2.60
C SER A 148 7.97 -4.27 3.84
N GLU A 149 7.87 -3.28 4.72
CA GLU A 149 8.63 -3.18 5.98
C GLU A 149 7.74 -2.60 7.08
N ILE A 150 7.92 -3.06 8.32
CA ILE A 150 7.25 -2.56 9.52
C ILE A 150 8.22 -2.36 10.68
N SER A 151 7.84 -1.55 11.66
CA SER A 151 8.58 -1.42 12.92
C SER A 151 7.98 -2.31 14.00
N ILE A 152 8.75 -3.23 14.56
CA ILE A 152 8.35 -4.10 15.67
C ILE A 152 9.31 -3.98 16.86
N LYS A 153 8.84 -4.34 18.07
CA LYS A 153 9.73 -4.48 19.23
C LYS A 153 10.40 -5.85 19.22
N VAL A 154 11.72 -5.87 19.02
CA VAL A 154 12.60 -7.03 19.18
C VAL A 154 13.44 -6.77 20.41
N ASN A 155 13.40 -7.66 21.42
CA ASN A 155 14.18 -7.46 22.66
C ASN A 155 14.02 -6.06 23.31
N ASN A 156 12.79 -5.50 23.28
CA ASN A 156 12.41 -4.13 23.67
C ASN A 156 12.93 -2.97 22.80
N GLU A 157 13.74 -3.22 21.79
CA GLU A 157 14.20 -2.20 20.82
C GLU A 157 13.29 -2.15 19.60
N LEU A 158 13.04 -0.95 19.07
CA LEU A 158 12.19 -0.77 17.90
C LEU A 158 13.01 -1.00 16.62
N THR A 159 12.81 -2.13 15.96
CA THR A 159 13.55 -2.55 14.77
C THR A 159 12.65 -2.51 13.54
N LYS A 160 13.18 -2.02 12.41
CA LYS A 160 12.49 -2.03 11.11
C LYS A 160 12.80 -3.34 10.39
N VAL A 161 11.76 -4.09 10.01
CA VAL A 161 11.85 -5.49 9.56
C VAL A 161 11.04 -5.68 8.28
N LYS A 162 11.55 -6.48 7.34
CA LYS A 162 10.85 -6.83 6.10
C LYS A 162 9.69 -7.79 6.34
N VAL A 163 8.62 -7.61 5.58
CA VAL A 163 7.43 -8.47 5.62
C VAL A 163 7.29 -9.27 4.34
N THR A 164 7.14 -10.59 4.49
CA THR A 164 6.72 -11.49 3.42
C THR A 164 5.22 -11.74 3.57
N TRP A 165 4.41 -11.31 2.61
CA TRP A 165 2.95 -11.46 2.64
C TRP A 165 2.50 -12.75 1.96
N ASN A 166 1.50 -13.44 2.52
CA ASN A 166 0.95 -14.68 1.95
C ASN A 166 -0.07 -14.41 0.82
N ILE A 167 0.15 -13.35 0.04
CA ILE A 167 -0.73 -12.85 -1.02
C ILE A 167 0.08 -12.20 -2.14
N SER A 168 -0.27 -12.46 -3.40
CA SER A 168 0.35 -11.82 -4.58
C SER A 168 -0.24 -10.45 -4.89
N ASN A 169 -1.53 -10.24 -4.59
CA ASN A 169 -2.28 -9.03 -4.91
C ASN A 169 -3.50 -8.91 -3.99
N ILE A 170 -3.90 -7.68 -3.68
CA ILE A 170 -5.13 -7.37 -2.94
C ILE A 170 -6.18 -6.87 -3.93
N SER A 171 -7.39 -7.43 -3.86
CA SER A 171 -8.56 -6.86 -4.54
C SER A 171 -9.25 -5.85 -3.64
N THR A 172 -9.60 -4.71 -4.20
CA THR A 172 -10.37 -3.63 -3.55
C THR A 172 -11.72 -3.41 -4.25
N ASP A 173 -12.17 -4.35 -5.10
CA ASP A 173 -13.42 -4.29 -5.87
C ASP A 173 -14.68 -4.15 -5.00
N LYS A 174 -14.59 -4.55 -3.73
CA LYS A 174 -15.69 -4.53 -2.75
C LYS A 174 -15.27 -3.79 -1.50
N SER A 175 -16.13 -2.87 -1.05
CA SER A 175 -16.01 -2.25 0.26
C SER A 175 -16.22 -3.27 1.39
N GLY A 176 -15.42 -3.20 2.44
CA GLY A 176 -15.50 -4.10 3.58
C GLY A 176 -14.21 -4.10 4.41
N ASN A 177 -14.17 -4.95 5.43
CA ASN A 177 -12.97 -5.18 6.23
C ASN A 177 -12.36 -6.53 5.82
N PHE A 178 -11.08 -6.52 5.44
CA PHE A 178 -10.34 -7.69 4.99
C PHE A 178 -9.15 -7.93 5.92
N SER A 179 -8.73 -9.18 6.05
CA SER A 179 -7.58 -9.55 6.88
C SER A 179 -6.63 -10.42 6.08
N TYR A 180 -5.34 -10.06 6.09
CA TYR A 180 -4.28 -10.74 5.36
C TYR A 180 -3.14 -11.10 6.29
N ASP A 181 -2.68 -12.34 6.23
CA ASP A 181 -1.55 -12.82 7.03
C ASP A 181 -0.22 -12.63 6.27
N GLY A 182 0.82 -12.30 7.03
CA GLY A 182 2.21 -12.22 6.58
C GLY A 182 3.17 -12.72 7.65
N PHE A 183 4.46 -12.72 7.33
CA PHE A 183 5.51 -13.31 8.15
C PHE A 183 6.77 -12.45 8.14
N LEU A 184 7.44 -12.39 9.30
CA LEU A 184 8.73 -11.74 9.50
C LEU A 184 9.80 -12.83 9.59
N GLU A 185 10.32 -13.23 8.44
CA GLU A 185 11.18 -14.43 8.28
C GLU A 185 12.45 -14.41 9.15
N GLU A 186 13.01 -13.23 9.42
CA GLU A 186 14.17 -13.06 10.28
C GLU A 186 13.89 -13.40 11.77
N TYR A 187 12.64 -13.23 12.22
CA TYR A 187 12.25 -13.34 13.64
C TYR A 187 11.19 -14.41 13.91
N GLY A 188 10.70 -15.12 12.89
CA GLY A 188 9.67 -16.17 13.05
C GLY A 188 8.29 -15.64 13.44
N ARG A 189 8.05 -14.33 13.31
CA ARG A 189 6.84 -13.67 13.82
C ARG A 189 5.76 -13.57 12.75
N LYS A 190 4.51 -13.82 13.14
CA LYS A 190 3.34 -13.55 12.31
C LYS A 190 2.98 -12.07 12.35
N VAL A 191 2.54 -11.55 11.22
CA VAL A 191 1.91 -10.23 11.11
C VAL A 191 0.56 -10.35 10.42
N LYS A 192 -0.36 -9.47 10.78
CA LYS A 192 -1.71 -9.38 10.23
C LYS A 192 -1.97 -7.96 9.75
N LEU A 193 -2.36 -7.81 8.48
CA LEU A 193 -2.92 -6.58 7.94
C LEU A 193 -4.44 -6.65 8.00
N ASN A 194 -5.06 -5.73 8.72
CA ASN A 194 -6.49 -5.45 8.62
C ASN A 194 -6.67 -4.25 7.68
N LEU A 195 -7.25 -4.48 6.50
CA LEU A 195 -7.50 -3.46 5.50
C LEU A 195 -8.99 -3.09 5.46
N THR A 196 -9.29 -1.81 5.69
CA THR A 196 -10.62 -1.26 5.50
C THR A 196 -10.76 -0.70 4.08
N VAL A 197 -11.52 -1.37 3.22
CA VAL A 197 -11.88 -0.84 1.90
C VAL A 197 -13.14 0.01 2.04
N LYS A 198 -13.00 1.33 1.92
CA LYS A 198 -14.12 2.28 2.04
C LYS A 198 -14.92 2.37 0.75
N LYS A 199 -16.24 2.56 0.88
CA LYS A 199 -17.06 3.02 -0.25
C LYS A 199 -16.65 4.45 -0.60
N ILE A 200 -16.66 4.77 -1.90
CA ILE A 200 -16.62 6.14 -2.39
C ILE A 200 -18.03 6.72 -2.24
N GLU A 201 -18.14 7.88 -1.61
CA GLU A 201 -19.40 8.63 -1.50
C GLU A 201 -19.66 9.35 -2.81
N LYS A 202 -20.80 9.05 -3.44
CA LYS A 202 -21.19 9.62 -4.74
C LYS A 202 -22.44 10.47 -4.60
N GLU A 203 -22.35 11.72 -5.01
CA GLU A 203 -23.47 12.66 -4.98
C GLU A 203 -23.67 13.32 -6.34
N ARG A 204 -24.93 13.66 -6.68
CA ARG A 204 -25.27 14.54 -7.80
C ARG A 204 -25.84 15.83 -7.22
N LYS A 205 -25.19 16.96 -7.50
CA LYS A 205 -25.60 18.30 -7.04
C LYS A 205 -25.87 19.20 -8.22
N ILE A 206 -26.54 20.32 -7.98
CA ILE A 206 -26.69 21.40 -8.97
C ILE A 206 -26.33 22.73 -8.31
N GLY A 207 -25.70 23.61 -9.07
CA GLY A 207 -25.36 24.93 -8.60
C GLY A 207 -24.86 25.84 -9.71
N PHE A 208 -24.68 27.11 -9.36
CA PHE A 208 -24.08 28.11 -10.24
C PHE A 208 -22.57 28.14 -10.03
N ILE A 209 -21.79 28.00 -11.11
CA ILE A 209 -20.34 28.18 -11.03
C ILE A 209 -20.06 29.67 -10.81
N THR A 210 -19.42 30.00 -9.69
CA THR A 210 -19.07 31.38 -9.30
C THR A 210 -17.58 31.70 -9.45
N ASP A 211 -16.73 30.69 -9.56
CA ASP A 211 -15.30 30.84 -9.84
C ASP A 211 -14.72 29.57 -10.49
N LEU A 212 -13.66 29.72 -11.29
CA LEU A 212 -12.87 28.63 -11.88
C LEU A 212 -11.40 29.07 -11.97
N TYR A 213 -10.54 28.41 -11.21
CA TYR A 213 -9.10 28.68 -11.20
C TYR A 213 -8.26 27.41 -11.09
N GLU A 214 -6.96 27.58 -11.34
CA GLU A 214 -5.96 26.53 -11.24
C GLU A 214 -4.91 26.93 -10.19
N LYS A 215 -4.51 25.98 -9.36
CA LYS A 215 -3.47 26.16 -8.34
C LYS A 215 -2.60 24.91 -8.28
N ASN A 216 -1.29 25.07 -8.44
CA ASN A 216 -0.31 23.97 -8.42
C ASN A 216 -0.60 22.82 -9.43
N GLY A 217 -1.22 23.12 -10.58
CA GLY A 217 -1.59 22.11 -11.58
C GLY A 217 -2.83 21.27 -11.19
N GLU A 218 -3.62 21.76 -10.25
CA GLU A 218 -4.94 21.23 -9.89
C GLU A 218 -6.02 22.28 -10.19
N ILE A 219 -7.20 21.81 -10.59
CA ILE A 219 -8.34 22.64 -11.01
C ILE A 219 -9.33 22.72 -9.85
N PHE A 220 -9.81 23.93 -9.57
CA PHE A 220 -10.81 24.22 -8.55
C PHE A 220 -11.96 25.02 -9.14
N ILE A 221 -13.17 24.72 -8.68
CA ILE A 221 -14.40 25.45 -9.01
C ILE A 221 -15.08 25.84 -7.72
N LYS A 222 -15.64 27.05 -7.68
CA LYS A 222 -16.58 27.45 -6.63
C LYS A 222 -17.99 27.34 -7.17
N LEU A 223 -18.86 26.71 -6.39
CA LEU A 223 -20.22 26.40 -6.75
C LEU A 223 -21.17 26.96 -5.69
N ASP A 224 -22.07 27.83 -6.10
CA ASP A 224 -23.20 28.28 -5.29
C ASP A 224 -24.33 27.25 -5.46
N GLU A 225 -24.46 26.34 -4.50
CA GLU A 225 -25.38 25.19 -4.59
C GLU A 225 -26.85 25.62 -4.51
N CYS A 226 -27.67 25.05 -5.40
CA CYS A 226 -29.09 25.37 -5.48
C CYS A 226 -29.95 24.10 -5.59
N GLN A 227 -31.28 24.28 -5.58
CA GLN A 227 -32.23 23.23 -5.96
C GLN A 227 -32.98 23.70 -7.21
N ILE A 228 -33.22 22.78 -8.15
CA ILE A 228 -34.09 23.03 -9.31
C ILE A 228 -35.30 22.10 -9.27
N PHE A 229 -36.46 22.67 -9.57
CA PHE A 229 -37.75 21.99 -9.62
C PHE A 229 -38.35 22.22 -11.01
N PHE A 230 -38.92 21.17 -11.60
CA PHE A 230 -39.58 21.22 -12.91
C PHE A 230 -41.02 20.76 -12.77
N ASP A 231 -41.94 21.58 -13.26
CA ASP A 231 -43.34 21.21 -13.42
C ASP A 231 -43.46 20.10 -14.49
N ASN A 232 -44.48 19.26 -14.35
CA ASN A 232 -44.81 18.23 -15.31
C ASN A 232 -46.33 18.04 -15.41
N LEU A 233 -46.78 17.26 -16.39
CA LEU A 233 -48.21 17.04 -16.70
C LEU A 233 -49.09 16.54 -15.52
N LYS A 234 -48.51 16.19 -14.36
CA LYS A 234 -49.21 15.71 -13.17
C LYS A 234 -48.86 16.46 -11.88
N SER A 235 -47.97 17.45 -11.91
CA SER A 235 -47.48 18.13 -10.71
C SER A 235 -46.87 19.49 -11.04
N ASN A 236 -47.34 20.52 -10.35
CA ASN A 236 -46.86 21.89 -10.44
C ASN A 236 -45.82 22.17 -9.31
N ILE A 237 -44.90 21.23 -9.09
CA ILE A 237 -43.94 21.24 -7.97
C ILE A 237 -43.03 22.48 -7.96
N ALA A 238 -42.66 23.03 -9.11
CA ALA A 238 -41.89 24.27 -9.17
C ALA A 238 -42.70 25.45 -8.61
N SER A 239 -43.97 25.53 -8.99
CA SER A 239 -44.90 26.54 -8.49
C SER A 239 -45.19 26.35 -6.98
N GLU A 240 -45.35 25.11 -6.51
CA GLU A 240 -45.51 24.79 -5.08
C GLU A 240 -44.28 25.15 -4.24
N GLU A 241 -43.08 24.81 -4.70
CA GLU A 241 -41.82 25.10 -3.99
C GLU A 241 -41.48 26.60 -4.00
N ALA A 242 -41.87 27.34 -5.04
CA ALA A 242 -41.79 28.79 -5.07
C ALA A 242 -42.75 29.47 -4.08
N GLN A 243 -43.98 28.97 -3.95
CA GLN A 243 -44.94 29.48 -2.96
C GLN A 243 -44.49 29.20 -1.52
N LYS A 244 -43.90 28.03 -1.25
CA LYS A 244 -43.28 27.69 0.06
C LYS A 244 -42.15 28.66 0.45
N ASP A 245 -41.50 29.27 -0.53
CA ASP A 245 -40.45 30.28 -0.35
C ASP A 245 -40.98 31.72 -0.34
N GLY A 246 -42.31 31.90 -0.39
CA GLY A 246 -42.97 33.20 -0.30
C GLY A 246 -43.06 33.98 -1.62
N LEU A 247 -42.81 33.34 -2.78
CA LEU A 247 -42.88 34.00 -4.08
C LEU A 247 -44.36 34.22 -4.51
N ASP A 248 -44.75 35.48 -4.69
CA ASP A 248 -46.07 35.86 -5.20
C ASP A 248 -46.13 35.65 -6.73
N LEU A 249 -46.45 34.42 -7.13
CA LEU A 249 -46.50 34.02 -8.55
C LEU A 249 -47.42 34.91 -9.39
N TYR A 250 -48.51 35.44 -8.81
CA TYR A 250 -49.45 36.31 -9.52
C TYR A 250 -48.82 37.67 -9.86
N LYS A 251 -48.05 38.25 -8.94
CA LYS A 251 -47.28 39.49 -9.21
C LYS A 251 -46.03 39.25 -10.06
N THR A 252 -45.40 38.08 -9.95
CA THR A 252 -44.12 37.80 -10.62
C THR A 252 -44.27 37.32 -12.07
N TYR A 253 -45.30 36.52 -12.39
CA TYR A 253 -45.43 35.86 -13.70
C TYR A 253 -46.74 36.16 -14.45
N GLY A 254 -47.69 36.86 -13.83
CA GLY A 254 -48.98 37.19 -14.46
C GLY A 254 -50.06 36.11 -14.25
N SER A 255 -51.29 36.46 -14.61
CA SER A 255 -52.49 35.73 -14.19
C SER A 255 -52.58 34.29 -14.72
N ASN A 256 -52.25 33.34 -13.84
CA ASN A 256 -52.83 31.98 -13.72
C ASN A 256 -52.34 31.26 -12.44
N GLY A 257 -51.29 31.78 -11.78
CA GLY A 257 -50.76 31.19 -10.53
C GLY A 257 -49.69 30.12 -10.75
N GLU A 258 -49.18 30.00 -11.97
CA GLU A 258 -48.15 29.05 -12.41
C GLU A 258 -46.90 29.81 -12.91
N ILE A 259 -45.73 29.14 -12.92
CA ILE A 259 -44.49 29.75 -13.40
C ILE A 259 -44.41 29.69 -14.93
N TYR A 260 -44.14 30.82 -15.57
CA TYR A 260 -44.18 31.02 -17.03
C TYR A 260 -43.34 30.03 -17.86
N ASN A 261 -42.21 29.52 -17.33
CA ASN A 261 -41.35 28.53 -18.00
C ASN A 261 -41.42 27.13 -17.35
N GLY A 262 -42.32 26.88 -16.39
CA GLY A 262 -42.50 25.57 -15.75
C GLY A 262 -41.32 25.06 -14.91
N TYR A 263 -40.45 25.95 -14.41
CA TYR A 263 -39.35 25.57 -13.52
C TYR A 263 -39.02 26.64 -12.47
N TYR A 264 -38.52 26.21 -11.32
CA TYR A 264 -38.13 27.07 -10.21
C TYR A 264 -36.73 26.69 -9.74
N ILE A 265 -35.84 27.68 -9.64
CA ILE A 265 -34.53 27.52 -9.00
C ILE A 265 -34.58 28.19 -7.64
N ARG A 266 -34.44 27.38 -6.60
CA ARG A 266 -34.29 27.82 -5.22
C ARG A 266 -32.82 27.95 -4.90
N ASN A 267 -32.40 29.15 -4.54
CA ASN A 267 -31.10 29.41 -3.93
C ASN A 267 -31.35 30.21 -2.64
N LYS A 268 -31.28 29.54 -1.49
CA LYS A 268 -31.61 30.12 -0.17
C LYS A 268 -30.42 30.73 0.56
N THR A 269 -29.21 30.28 0.22
CA THR A 269 -27.97 30.67 0.86
C THR A 269 -26.94 30.86 -0.23
N ILE A 270 -26.56 32.12 -0.48
CA ILE A 270 -25.48 32.43 -1.42
C ILE A 270 -24.15 32.14 -0.71
N GLU A 271 -23.72 30.89 -0.75
CA GLU A 271 -22.48 30.40 -0.17
C GLU A 271 -21.76 29.51 -1.18
N SER A 272 -20.71 30.06 -1.79
CA SER A 272 -19.95 29.36 -2.81
C SER A 272 -18.99 28.34 -2.19
N ILE A 273 -19.35 27.06 -2.29
CA ILE A 273 -18.57 25.92 -1.82
C ILE A 273 -17.43 25.64 -2.82
N GLU A 274 -16.21 25.47 -2.30
CA GLU A 274 -15.03 25.19 -3.11
C GLU A 274 -14.85 23.69 -3.34
N TYR A 275 -14.80 23.29 -4.61
CA TYR A 275 -14.64 21.92 -5.06
C TYR A 275 -13.33 21.74 -5.83
N LYS A 276 -12.63 20.64 -5.55
CA LYS A 276 -11.55 20.14 -6.40
C LYS A 276 -12.14 19.39 -7.58
N VAL A 277 -11.58 19.58 -8.77
CA VAL A 277 -11.99 18.89 -10.00
C VAL A 277 -10.99 17.78 -10.33
N SER A 278 -11.50 16.60 -10.70
CA SER A 278 -10.69 15.49 -11.17
C SER A 278 -9.96 15.83 -12.47
N LYS A 279 -8.69 15.39 -12.60
CA LYS A 279 -7.93 15.55 -13.85
C LYS A 279 -8.56 14.81 -15.04
N ASN A 280 -9.39 13.81 -14.76
CA ASN A 280 -10.15 13.03 -15.74
C ASN A 280 -11.63 13.44 -15.76
N ALA A 281 -11.99 14.62 -15.23
CA ALA A 281 -13.36 15.08 -15.24
C ALA A 281 -13.87 15.26 -16.68
N SER A 282 -15.15 14.96 -16.88
CA SER A 282 -15.84 15.14 -18.15
C SER A 282 -16.67 16.42 -18.11
N TYR A 283 -16.74 17.13 -19.24
CA TYR A 283 -17.44 18.41 -19.36
C TYR A 283 -18.44 18.32 -20.51
N LYS A 284 -19.67 18.77 -20.29
CA LYS A 284 -20.67 18.93 -21.35
C LYS A 284 -21.35 20.29 -21.29
N LEU A 285 -21.58 20.89 -22.46
CA LEU A 285 -22.39 22.10 -22.66
C LEU A 285 -23.58 21.79 -23.56
N ASP A 286 -24.62 22.62 -23.51
CA ASP A 286 -25.80 22.49 -24.37
C ASP A 286 -25.43 22.71 -25.85
N ASP A 287 -25.96 21.87 -26.75
CA ASP A 287 -25.75 21.94 -28.20
C ASP A 287 -26.05 23.34 -28.76
N PHE A 288 -27.13 23.97 -28.30
CA PHE A 288 -27.54 25.31 -28.70
C PHE A 288 -26.46 26.38 -28.45
N LEU A 289 -25.62 26.21 -27.42
CA LEU A 289 -24.54 27.16 -27.11
C LEU A 289 -23.30 26.94 -27.98
N LEU A 290 -23.07 25.70 -28.43
CA LEU A 290 -21.98 25.35 -29.34
C LEU A 290 -22.35 25.67 -30.79
N ASN A 291 -23.61 25.48 -31.16
CA ASN A 291 -24.17 25.83 -32.46
C ASN A 291 -25.68 26.16 -32.33
N PRO A 292 -26.06 27.45 -32.25
CA PRO A 292 -27.47 27.86 -32.14
C PRO A 292 -28.38 27.34 -33.26
N SER A 293 -27.81 26.98 -34.42
CA SER A 293 -28.54 26.42 -35.57
C SER A 293 -29.10 25.01 -35.32
N LEU A 294 -28.61 24.29 -34.30
CA LEU A 294 -29.06 22.94 -33.98
C LEU A 294 -30.43 22.90 -33.29
N ASN A 295 -30.84 24.00 -32.64
CA ASN A 295 -32.09 24.09 -31.86
C ASN A 295 -32.31 22.88 -30.93
N SER A 296 -31.24 22.44 -30.26
CA SER A 296 -31.18 21.23 -29.44
C SER A 296 -30.86 21.57 -27.99
N VAL A 297 -31.57 20.92 -27.07
CA VAL A 297 -31.34 20.96 -25.61
C VAL A 297 -30.55 19.75 -25.12
N GLN A 298 -29.96 18.96 -26.03
CA GLN A 298 -29.00 17.91 -25.67
C GLN A 298 -27.64 18.54 -25.30
N THR A 299 -26.80 17.78 -24.62
CA THR A 299 -25.46 18.22 -24.22
C THR A 299 -24.37 17.44 -24.95
N GLN A 300 -23.37 18.16 -25.46
CA GLN A 300 -22.21 17.60 -26.14
C GLN A 300 -20.99 17.62 -25.23
N SER A 301 -20.21 16.52 -25.23
CA SER A 301 -18.92 16.45 -24.54
C SER A 301 -17.88 17.36 -25.18
N ILE A 302 -17.16 18.11 -24.37
CA ILE A 302 -16.09 19.04 -24.78
C ILE A 302 -14.81 18.82 -23.96
N ASP A 303 -13.69 19.39 -24.43
CA ASP A 303 -12.44 19.42 -23.68
C ASP A 303 -12.43 20.51 -22.59
N TYR A 304 -11.47 20.40 -21.67
CA TYR A 304 -11.33 21.33 -20.54
C TYR A 304 -11.04 22.79 -20.95
N ASN A 305 -10.28 23.05 -22.03
CA ASN A 305 -9.99 24.43 -22.43
C ASN A 305 -11.25 25.10 -22.96
N THR A 306 -12.00 24.41 -23.82
CA THR A 306 -13.30 24.90 -24.31
C THR A 306 -14.28 25.15 -23.16
N PHE A 307 -14.33 24.26 -22.16
CA PHE A 307 -15.13 24.46 -20.94
C PHE A 307 -14.67 25.68 -20.14
N LYS A 308 -13.38 25.78 -19.85
CA LYS A 308 -12.75 26.87 -19.10
C LYS A 308 -12.98 28.24 -19.77
N ASP A 309 -12.83 28.32 -21.09
CA ASP A 309 -13.03 29.55 -21.85
C ASP A 309 -14.51 29.95 -21.86
N TYR A 310 -15.43 28.99 -21.98
CA TYR A 310 -16.86 29.23 -21.80
C TYR A 310 -17.16 29.81 -20.42
N ILE A 311 -16.77 29.13 -19.34
CA ILE A 311 -17.03 29.57 -17.96
C ILE A 311 -16.48 30.98 -17.72
N LYS A 312 -15.24 31.24 -18.13
CA LYS A 312 -14.62 32.57 -18.00
C LYS A 312 -15.30 33.65 -18.84
N SER A 313 -15.79 33.32 -20.04
CA SER A 313 -16.54 34.29 -20.85
C SER A 313 -17.83 34.73 -20.17
N LYS A 314 -18.48 33.84 -19.42
CA LYS A 314 -19.73 34.11 -18.69
C LYS A 314 -19.48 34.80 -17.35
N LEU A 315 -18.50 34.39 -16.55
CA LEU A 315 -18.19 35.01 -15.25
C LEU A 315 -17.87 36.52 -15.35
N ASN A 316 -17.41 36.99 -16.51
CA ASN A 316 -17.13 38.40 -16.76
C ASN A 316 -18.36 39.26 -17.15
N LEU A 317 -19.56 38.67 -17.25
CA LEU A 317 -20.79 39.35 -17.65
C LEU A 317 -21.72 39.52 -16.45
N SER A 318 -22.23 40.74 -16.21
CA SER A 318 -22.98 41.09 -14.99
C SER A 318 -24.34 40.42 -14.81
N ASN A 319 -24.86 39.73 -15.84
CA ASN A 319 -26.21 39.15 -15.88
C ASN A 319 -26.23 37.65 -16.24
N SER A 320 -25.08 36.96 -16.21
CA SER A 320 -24.90 35.64 -16.83
C SER A 320 -25.17 34.43 -15.93
N ASN A 321 -25.56 34.59 -14.66
CA ASN A 321 -25.59 33.47 -13.70
C ASN A 321 -26.34 32.23 -14.21
N ARG A 322 -27.41 32.38 -15.00
CA ARG A 322 -28.15 31.26 -15.61
C ARG A 322 -27.33 30.43 -16.60
N ASP A 323 -26.43 31.06 -17.35
CA ASP A 323 -25.49 30.40 -18.27
C ASP A 323 -24.44 29.54 -17.54
N LEU A 324 -24.38 29.62 -16.20
CA LEU A 324 -23.40 28.94 -15.36
C LEU A 324 -24.04 27.89 -14.43
N LEU A 325 -25.26 27.44 -14.73
CA LEU A 325 -25.93 26.38 -14.01
C LEU A 325 -25.49 24.99 -14.48
N PHE A 326 -24.89 24.21 -13.58
CA PHE A 326 -24.41 22.86 -13.89
C PHE A 326 -24.90 21.83 -12.89
N TRP A 327 -25.30 20.66 -13.41
CA TRP A 327 -25.24 19.44 -12.64
C TRP A 327 -23.77 19.01 -12.49
N ILE A 328 -23.37 18.72 -11.27
CA ILE A 328 -22.09 18.09 -10.97
C ILE A 328 -22.30 16.71 -10.38
N ASN A 329 -21.43 15.77 -10.72
CA ASN A 329 -21.31 14.50 -10.01
C ASN A 329 -19.98 14.47 -9.25
N THR A 330 -20.02 14.11 -7.98
CA THR A 330 -18.84 14.04 -7.11
C THR A 330 -18.51 12.60 -6.71
N GLU A 331 -17.23 12.36 -6.44
CA GLU A 331 -16.70 11.18 -5.75
C GLU A 331 -15.81 11.67 -4.61
N ASP A 332 -16.18 11.38 -3.36
CA ASP A 332 -15.52 11.88 -2.14
C ASP A 332 -15.27 13.41 -2.16
N ASN A 333 -16.29 14.18 -2.59
CA ASN A 333 -16.25 15.64 -2.81
C ASN A 333 -15.25 16.15 -3.89
N ILE A 334 -14.77 15.27 -4.77
CA ILE A 334 -14.04 15.66 -6.00
C ILE A 334 -15.01 15.59 -7.18
N ILE A 335 -15.14 16.66 -7.96
CA ILE A 335 -16.03 16.67 -9.14
C ILE A 335 -15.42 15.81 -10.25
N ILE A 336 -16.19 14.85 -10.75
CA ILE A 336 -15.82 13.94 -11.86
C ILE A 336 -16.56 14.24 -13.16
N ASN A 337 -17.63 15.02 -13.12
CA ASN A 337 -18.42 15.37 -14.29
C ASN A 337 -19.16 16.69 -14.09
N PHE A 338 -19.20 17.50 -15.14
CA PHE A 338 -20.07 18.65 -15.34
C PHE A 338 -21.02 18.36 -16.50
N GLU A 339 -22.30 18.65 -16.29
CA GLU A 339 -23.35 18.58 -17.30
C GLU A 339 -24.19 19.85 -17.18
N MET A 340 -24.13 20.71 -18.20
CA MET A 340 -24.88 21.97 -18.19
C MET A 340 -26.39 21.70 -18.05
N GLN A 341 -27.09 22.56 -17.31
CA GLN A 341 -28.53 22.55 -17.22
C GLN A 341 -29.09 23.74 -18.02
N TYR A 342 -29.59 23.46 -19.21
CA TYR A 342 -30.35 24.43 -19.99
C TYR A 342 -31.49 25.06 -19.15
N THR A 343 -31.61 26.38 -19.19
CA THR A 343 -32.75 27.12 -18.63
C THR A 343 -33.38 28.00 -19.72
N PRO A 344 -34.64 27.76 -20.13
CA PRO A 344 -35.33 28.57 -21.14
C PRO A 344 -35.54 30.04 -20.75
#